data_AF-A0A934JW16-F1
#
_entry.id   AF-A0A934JW16-F1
#
_cell.length_a   1.000
_cell.length_b   1.000
_cell.length_c   1.000
_cell.angle_alpha   90.00
_cell.angle_beta   90.00
_cell.angle_gamma   90.00
#
_symmetry.space_group_name_H-M   'P 1'
#
loop_
_entity.id
_entity.type
_entity.pdbx_description
1 polymer ?
#
loop_
_entity_poly.entity_id
_entity_poly.type
_entity_poly.pdbx_seq_one_letter_code
_entity_poly.pdbx_strand_id
1 'polypeptide(L)'
;MACQVNRVAWVRPRVDYCYECLPGGPFAPPACRRCGSEQYFSEGLCERCHPGGRLYAGSCRGCLAWGVYRAYASLCWSCRWWQTHYPLGDCQYCGRNTRVGDWGACRLCLEQARTLQEPGRALDLAGANRYGQQLFLANMQFQRPRTPRLKDEPPQAGPKNFTPLSWRQMPLLEVDPDPEVVRARALAADSDLLRYCQDVVRDHAKKYGWGKEQRNKVRRSLRLLQVLQDTPGAKINASDVLQLPRYGGSINSTLDVLAAAGLLIDDRKPLIDRYFAGKTATLPAPMLAELKIWLEVMLNGSTTPPRQRSRDPQTARIHILGAAPIVQAWAAAGHQSLAEITPEQVRASLPAGGSRRNFAEYGLRSLFTVLKARKLIFINPTRGMRVTPVNRSVPLPLDTGAIREALNSPDPAIALAVALVAFHALTSKELLDLTLTDIVDGRLTLGDRVIPLAGPVRVRLAAWLDHRVSTWPGSINPHLFVSRRSAPRVIPVGRQFPWFRTKLRPQALREDRILQEILATGGDIRRICDLFGISVSSALRYGATVGHPDLAEGHGWTLRTPDSM
;
A
#
# COMPACT_ATOMS: atom_id res chain seq x y z
N MET A 1 20.12 52.77 -57.81
CA MET A 1 20.29 52.14 -56.48
C MET A 1 19.23 51.07 -56.33
N ALA A 2 19.61 49.79 -56.21
CA ALA A 2 18.68 48.71 -55.88
C ALA A 2 18.50 48.67 -54.35
N CYS A 3 17.26 48.52 -53.87
CA CYS A 3 17.02 48.36 -52.43
C CYS A 3 17.59 47.00 -51.99
N GLN A 4 18.66 46.98 -51.20
CA GLN A 4 19.30 45.75 -50.69
C GLN A 4 18.75 45.29 -49.33
N VAL A 5 17.81 46.03 -48.74
CA VAL A 5 17.28 45.77 -47.40
C VAL A 5 15.90 45.09 -47.46
N ASN A 6 14.97 45.63 -48.25
CA ASN A 6 13.60 45.14 -48.36
C ASN A 6 13.38 44.36 -49.66
N ARG A 7 12.53 43.32 -49.63
CA ARG A 7 12.23 42.50 -50.81
C ARG A 7 11.54 43.33 -51.89
N VAL A 8 11.84 43.02 -53.16
CA VAL A 8 11.25 43.68 -54.32
C VAL A 8 9.73 43.56 -54.34
N ALA A 9 9.08 44.62 -54.82
CA ALA A 9 7.63 44.70 -54.91
C ALA A 9 7.07 43.63 -55.87
N TRP A 10 7.68 43.44 -57.04
CA TRP A 10 7.32 42.37 -57.98
C TRP A 10 8.54 41.70 -58.59
N VAL A 11 8.52 40.37 -58.65
CA VAL A 11 9.50 39.61 -59.43
C VAL A 11 9.00 39.46 -60.87
N ARG A 12 7.67 39.52 -61.11
CA ARG A 12 7.04 39.55 -62.45
C ARG A 12 5.79 40.47 -62.49
N PRO A 13 5.74 41.51 -63.36
CA PRO A 13 6.86 42.08 -64.11
C PRO A 13 7.97 42.52 -63.15
N ARG A 14 9.24 42.42 -63.56
CA ARG A 14 10.39 42.65 -62.67
C ARG A 14 10.46 44.12 -62.29
N VAL A 15 10.31 44.41 -61.00
CA VAL A 15 10.47 45.73 -60.41
C VAL A 15 11.57 45.64 -59.36
N ASP A 16 12.75 46.20 -59.63
CA ASP A 16 13.93 46.08 -58.75
C ASP A 16 13.86 46.96 -57.48
N TYR A 17 12.68 47.51 -57.18
CA TYR A 17 12.41 48.38 -56.03
C TYR A 17 11.39 47.73 -55.08
N CYS A 18 11.58 47.91 -53.78
CA CYS A 18 10.53 47.63 -52.78
C CYS A 18 9.51 48.79 -52.76
N TYR A 19 8.37 48.61 -52.08
CA TYR A 19 7.33 49.64 -52.00
C TYR A 19 7.79 50.97 -51.39
N GLU A 20 8.79 50.95 -50.50
CA GLU A 20 9.38 52.16 -49.92
C GLU A 20 10.30 52.90 -50.89
N CYS A 21 10.96 52.17 -51.81
CA CYS A 21 11.93 52.73 -52.75
C CYS A 21 11.38 52.92 -54.17
N LEU A 22 10.09 52.64 -54.39
CA LEU A 22 9.44 52.86 -55.68
C LEU A 22 9.47 54.35 -56.04
N PRO A 23 9.84 54.72 -57.30
CA PRO A 23 9.81 56.11 -57.75
C PRO A 23 8.41 56.73 -57.55
N GLY A 24 8.35 57.87 -56.85
CA GLY A 24 7.08 58.51 -56.45
C GLY A 24 6.52 58.07 -55.09
N GLY A 25 7.23 57.20 -54.36
CA GLY A 25 6.90 56.71 -53.01
C GLY A 25 7.89 57.18 -51.93
N PRO A 26 7.60 56.89 -50.64
CA PRO A 26 7.23 55.55 -50.17
C PRO A 26 5.73 55.24 -50.28
N PHE A 27 5.42 54.02 -50.72
CA PHE A 27 4.06 53.50 -50.75
C PHE A 27 3.84 52.47 -49.64
N ALA A 28 2.63 52.42 -49.08
CA ALA A 28 2.23 51.33 -48.20
C ALA A 28 2.07 50.04 -49.03
N PRO A 29 2.70 48.92 -48.65
CA PRO A 29 2.52 47.66 -49.36
C PRO A 29 1.07 47.17 -49.22
N PRO A 30 0.49 46.57 -50.26
CA PRO A 30 -0.88 46.08 -50.22
C PRO A 30 -1.01 44.87 -49.29
N ALA A 31 -2.20 44.68 -48.73
CA ALA A 31 -2.53 43.45 -48.03
C ALA A 31 -2.38 42.23 -48.94
N CYS A 32 -2.08 41.07 -48.34
CA CYS A 32 -1.90 39.83 -49.07
C CYS A 32 -3.17 39.47 -49.85
N ARG A 33 -3.05 39.35 -51.18
CA ARG A 33 -4.15 39.00 -52.09
C ARG A 33 -4.84 37.66 -51.79
N ARG A 34 -4.18 36.77 -51.03
CA ARG A 34 -4.70 35.43 -50.71
C ARG A 34 -5.33 35.31 -49.32
N CYS A 35 -4.84 36.04 -48.33
CA CYS A 35 -5.31 35.90 -46.94
C CYS A 35 -5.61 37.22 -46.22
N GLY A 36 -5.45 38.36 -46.89
CA GLY A 36 -5.70 39.69 -46.31
C GLY A 36 -4.66 40.17 -45.29
N SER A 37 -3.59 39.41 -45.02
CA SER A 37 -2.56 39.81 -44.05
C SER A 37 -1.82 41.09 -44.48
N GLU A 38 -1.62 42.01 -43.54
CA GLU A 38 -0.80 43.23 -43.71
C GLU A 38 0.71 42.95 -43.76
N GLN A 39 1.13 41.73 -43.40
CA GLN A 39 2.54 41.31 -43.42
C GLN A 39 2.99 40.97 -44.84
N TYR A 40 3.19 41.99 -45.66
CA TYR A 40 3.63 41.88 -47.04
C TYR A 40 5.01 41.20 -47.16
N PHE A 41 5.16 40.29 -48.13
CA PHE A 41 6.44 39.66 -48.45
C PHE A 41 6.93 40.03 -49.85
N SER A 42 6.23 39.61 -50.90
CA SER A 42 6.52 39.95 -52.31
C SER A 42 5.35 39.52 -53.21
N GLU A 43 5.28 40.06 -54.42
CA GLU A 43 4.24 39.76 -55.43
C GLU A 43 2.80 39.83 -54.88
N GLY A 44 2.49 40.80 -54.02
CA GLY A 44 1.13 40.90 -53.46
C GLY A 44 0.78 39.79 -52.48
N LEU A 45 1.74 39.03 -51.94
CA LEU A 45 1.51 37.92 -51.02
C LEU A 45 2.32 38.09 -49.73
N CYS A 46 1.79 37.57 -48.62
CA CYS A 46 2.51 37.44 -47.35
C CYS A 46 3.42 36.20 -47.35
N GLU A 47 4.31 36.12 -46.35
CA GLU A 47 5.30 35.03 -46.24
C GLU A 47 4.67 33.63 -46.13
N ARG A 48 3.45 33.51 -45.61
CA ARG A 48 2.71 32.23 -45.53
C ARG A 48 2.09 31.81 -46.87
N CYS A 49 1.73 32.76 -47.71
CA CYS A 49 1.01 32.51 -48.95
C CYS A 49 1.93 32.44 -50.17
N HIS A 50 3.06 33.12 -50.13
CA HIS A 50 4.03 33.17 -51.22
C HIS A 50 4.82 31.86 -51.30
N PRO A 51 4.89 31.16 -52.46
CA PRO A 51 5.60 29.89 -52.59
C PRO A 51 7.08 29.95 -52.19
N GLY A 52 7.73 31.11 -52.33
CA GLY A 52 9.11 31.35 -51.89
C GLY A 52 9.28 31.75 -50.42
N GLY A 53 8.19 31.98 -49.68
CA GLY A 53 8.24 32.44 -48.28
C GLY A 53 8.70 31.34 -47.32
N ARG A 54 9.35 31.70 -46.21
CA ARG A 54 9.89 30.71 -45.25
C ARG A 54 8.77 29.96 -44.53
N LEU A 55 7.64 30.63 -44.31
CA LEU A 55 6.44 30.10 -43.63
C LEU A 55 5.41 29.48 -44.59
N TYR A 56 5.75 29.33 -45.87
CA TYR A 56 4.89 28.63 -46.81
C TYR A 56 4.77 27.16 -46.43
N ALA A 57 3.53 26.72 -46.14
CA ALA A 57 3.23 25.35 -45.79
C ALA A 57 3.18 24.48 -47.05
N GLY A 58 3.87 23.33 -47.01
CA GLY A 58 3.87 22.36 -48.10
C GLY A 58 4.03 20.93 -47.59
N SER A 59 4.30 20.02 -48.52
CA SER A 59 4.54 18.61 -48.22
C SER A 59 6.00 18.34 -47.85
N CYS A 60 6.19 17.42 -46.90
CA CYS A 60 7.49 16.96 -46.47
C CYS A 60 8.23 16.24 -47.61
N ARG A 61 9.44 16.65 -47.95
CA ARG A 61 10.25 16.00 -49.00
C ARG A 61 10.54 14.53 -48.70
N GLY A 62 10.66 14.17 -47.42
CA GLY A 62 10.97 12.80 -46.98
C GLY A 62 9.77 11.84 -46.91
N CYS A 63 8.58 12.27 -46.48
CA CYS A 63 7.43 11.37 -46.29
C CYS A 63 6.13 11.87 -46.93
N LEU A 64 6.15 12.98 -47.64
CA LEU A 64 4.99 13.65 -48.25
C LEU A 64 3.91 14.11 -47.27
N ALA A 65 4.15 14.04 -45.97
CA ALA A 65 3.25 14.58 -44.97
C ALA A 65 3.05 16.10 -45.14
N TRP A 66 1.81 16.57 -45.11
CA TRP A 66 1.48 17.96 -45.33
C TRP A 66 1.61 18.79 -44.04
N GLY A 67 2.02 20.06 -44.16
CA GLY A 67 2.11 20.99 -43.04
C GLY A 67 3.54 21.28 -42.56
N VAL A 68 4.54 21.15 -43.44
CA VAL A 68 5.92 21.57 -43.13
C VAL A 68 6.25 22.93 -43.74
N TYR A 69 7.13 23.67 -43.10
CA TYR A 69 7.59 24.98 -43.59
C TYR A 69 8.94 24.90 -44.32
N ARG A 70 9.14 25.77 -45.31
CA ARG A 70 10.42 25.91 -46.03
C ARG A 70 11.58 26.28 -45.11
N ALA A 71 11.31 27.05 -44.05
CA ALA A 71 12.27 27.39 -43.00
C ALA A 71 13.01 26.15 -42.45
N TYR A 72 12.34 24.99 -42.47
CA TYR A 72 12.89 23.73 -41.96
C TYR A 72 13.31 22.76 -43.06
N ALA A 73 13.77 23.27 -44.21
CA ALA A 73 14.16 22.49 -45.39
C ALA A 73 13.02 21.63 -45.97
N SER A 74 11.76 21.98 -45.66
CA SER A 74 10.57 21.20 -46.05
C SER A 74 10.65 19.74 -45.55
N LEU A 75 11.18 19.52 -44.34
CA LEU A 75 11.20 18.22 -43.67
C LEU A 75 10.46 18.30 -42.34
N CYS A 76 9.62 17.30 -42.04
CA CYS A 76 9.02 17.14 -40.71
C CYS A 76 10.06 16.65 -39.69
N TRP A 77 9.80 16.83 -38.40
CA TRP A 77 10.75 16.52 -37.32
C TRP A 77 11.26 15.08 -37.38
N SER A 78 10.34 14.15 -37.54
CA SER A 78 10.68 12.74 -37.62
C SER A 78 11.42 12.38 -38.92
N CYS A 79 11.25 13.11 -40.03
CA CYS A 79 12.06 12.89 -41.24
C CYS A 79 13.46 13.49 -41.12
N ARG A 80 13.64 14.56 -40.33
CA ARG A 80 14.98 15.06 -39.98
C ARG A 80 15.77 14.02 -39.19
N TRP A 81 15.13 13.40 -38.19
CA TRP A 81 15.72 12.28 -37.45
C TRP A 81 15.95 11.06 -38.35
N TRP A 82 15.01 10.74 -39.23
CA TRP A 82 15.12 9.63 -40.19
C TRP A 82 16.32 9.78 -41.11
N GLN A 83 16.65 11.01 -41.52
CA GLN A 83 17.80 11.31 -42.37
C GLN A 83 19.15 11.03 -41.70
N THR A 84 19.24 11.11 -40.37
CA THR A 84 20.49 10.84 -39.65
C THR A 84 20.73 9.34 -39.40
N HIS A 85 19.71 8.50 -39.59
CA HIS A 85 19.79 7.06 -39.27
C HIS A 85 19.75 6.16 -40.50
N TYR A 86 19.18 6.63 -41.61
CA TYR A 86 18.88 5.77 -42.76
C TYR A 86 19.50 6.31 -44.05
N PRO A 87 20.05 5.46 -44.94
CA PRO A 87 20.65 5.88 -46.20
C PRO A 87 19.59 6.31 -47.23
N LEU A 88 20.02 7.06 -48.25
CA LEU A 88 19.20 7.25 -49.46
C LEU A 88 19.18 5.95 -50.26
N GLY A 89 18.02 5.59 -50.77
CA GLY A 89 17.82 4.43 -51.63
C GLY A 89 16.40 4.40 -52.19
N ASP A 90 16.10 3.39 -52.98
CA ASP A 90 14.78 3.22 -53.58
C ASP A 90 13.89 2.40 -52.65
N CYS A 91 12.72 2.95 -52.32
CA CYS A 91 11.74 2.24 -51.50
C CYS A 91 11.21 1.02 -52.24
N GLN A 92 11.29 -0.18 -51.65
CA GLN A 92 10.82 -1.43 -52.26
C GLN A 92 9.30 -1.47 -52.52
N TYR A 93 8.54 -0.56 -51.90
CA TYR A 93 7.07 -0.55 -51.97
C TYR A 93 6.49 0.57 -52.83
N CYS A 94 7.09 1.77 -52.83
CA CYS A 94 6.59 2.90 -53.62
C CYS A 94 7.58 3.37 -54.70
N GLY A 95 8.74 2.73 -54.84
CA GLY A 95 9.76 3.07 -55.84
C GLY A 95 10.43 4.43 -55.65
N ARG A 96 10.06 5.20 -54.63
CA ARG A 96 10.55 6.56 -54.44
C ARG A 96 11.98 6.55 -53.92
N ASN A 97 12.87 7.30 -54.59
CA ASN A 97 14.23 7.54 -54.11
C ASN A 97 14.17 8.45 -52.88
N THR A 98 14.37 7.87 -51.69
CA THR A 98 14.28 8.59 -50.41
C THR A 98 15.01 7.84 -49.31
N ARG A 99 14.85 8.25 -48.05
CA ARG A 99 15.51 7.60 -46.91
C ARG A 99 14.76 6.32 -46.53
N VAL A 100 15.40 5.16 -46.69
CA VAL A 100 14.77 3.83 -46.55
C VAL A 100 15.24 3.16 -45.25
N GLY A 101 14.28 2.71 -44.42
CA GLY A 101 14.57 2.03 -43.17
C GLY A 101 14.93 0.55 -43.33
N ASP A 102 15.23 -0.12 -42.22
CA ASP A 102 15.69 -1.53 -42.19
C ASP A 102 14.71 -2.52 -42.85
N TRP A 103 13.42 -2.17 -42.93
CA TRP A 103 12.36 -2.96 -43.54
C TRP A 103 12.22 -2.75 -45.06
N GLY A 104 13.20 -2.10 -45.72
CA GLY A 104 13.14 -1.77 -47.15
C GLY A 104 12.08 -0.72 -47.51
N ALA A 105 11.42 -0.12 -46.51
CA ALA A 105 10.34 0.83 -46.67
C ALA A 105 10.79 2.28 -46.39
N CYS A 106 10.33 3.21 -47.22
CA CYS A 106 10.37 4.61 -46.84
C CYS A 106 9.34 4.91 -45.75
N ARG A 107 9.53 6.04 -45.06
CA ARG A 107 8.65 6.41 -43.96
C ARG A 107 7.17 6.56 -44.36
N LEU A 108 6.87 7.02 -45.58
CA LEU A 108 5.48 7.08 -46.06
C LEU A 108 4.84 5.69 -46.05
N CYS A 109 5.50 4.69 -46.63
CA CYS A 109 5.00 3.32 -46.71
C CYS A 109 4.88 2.67 -45.32
N LEU A 110 5.79 3.01 -44.41
CA LEU A 110 5.77 2.53 -43.04
C LEU A 110 4.59 3.10 -42.24
N GLU A 111 4.29 4.40 -42.38
CA GLU A 111 3.13 5.00 -41.70
C GLU A 111 1.81 4.51 -42.29
N GLN A 112 1.75 4.25 -43.61
CA GLN A 112 0.60 3.61 -44.24
C GLN A 112 0.33 2.22 -43.65
N ALA A 113 1.38 1.39 -43.55
CA ALA A 113 1.26 0.05 -42.95
C ALA A 113 0.85 0.09 -41.47
N ARG A 114 1.33 1.08 -40.71
CA ARG A 114 0.89 1.28 -39.32
C ARG A 114 -0.56 1.70 -39.21
N THR A 115 -1.03 2.52 -40.16
CA THR A 115 -2.43 2.98 -40.18
C THR A 115 -3.38 1.84 -40.51
N LEU A 116 -2.97 0.92 -41.37
CA LEU A 116 -3.75 -0.25 -41.79
C LEU A 116 -3.46 -1.52 -40.96
N GLN A 117 -2.65 -1.42 -39.90
CA GLN A 117 -2.25 -2.58 -39.11
C GLN A 117 -3.46 -3.21 -38.41
N GLU A 118 -3.72 -4.49 -38.69
CA GLU A 118 -4.70 -5.27 -37.95
C GLU A 118 -4.26 -5.53 -36.50
N PRO A 119 -5.17 -5.45 -35.52
CA PRO A 119 -4.83 -5.70 -34.14
C PRO A 119 -4.22 -7.09 -33.91
N GLY A 120 -3.03 -7.15 -33.30
CA GLY A 120 -2.34 -8.42 -33.00
C GLY A 120 -1.63 -9.08 -34.19
N ARG A 121 -1.62 -8.47 -35.38
CA ARG A 121 -0.88 -8.95 -36.56
C ARG A 121 0.39 -8.11 -36.81
N ALA A 122 1.37 -8.72 -37.47
CA ALA A 122 2.58 -8.02 -37.92
C ALA A 122 2.25 -6.96 -39.00
N LEU A 123 3.15 -6.00 -39.21
CA LEU A 123 2.99 -4.98 -40.25
C LEU A 123 3.07 -5.63 -41.64
N ASP A 124 1.99 -5.54 -42.42
CA ASP A 124 1.98 -5.91 -43.83
C ASP A 124 2.31 -4.70 -44.71
N LEU A 125 3.60 -4.52 -45.01
CA LEU A 125 4.07 -3.42 -45.85
C LEU A 125 3.65 -3.56 -47.31
N ALA A 126 3.56 -4.79 -47.83
CA ALA A 126 3.21 -5.04 -49.23
C ALA A 126 1.72 -4.81 -49.47
N GLY A 127 0.85 -5.40 -48.64
CA GLY A 127 -0.59 -5.22 -48.73
C GLY A 127 -1.02 -3.78 -48.46
N ALA A 128 -0.46 -3.15 -47.42
CA ALA A 128 -0.85 -1.78 -47.06
C ALA A 128 -0.52 -0.72 -48.13
N ASN A 129 0.47 -0.97 -48.97
CA ASN A 129 0.93 -0.04 -50.01
C ASN A 129 0.44 -0.39 -51.42
N ARG A 130 -0.32 -1.48 -51.59
CA ARG A 130 -0.76 -1.99 -52.90
C ARG A 130 -1.64 -1.02 -53.67
N TYR A 131 -2.50 -0.27 -52.97
CA TYR A 131 -3.50 0.63 -53.55
C TYR A 131 -3.18 2.11 -53.35
N GLY A 132 -1.92 2.42 -53.08
CA GLY A 132 -1.46 3.78 -52.77
C GLY A 132 -1.41 4.07 -51.27
N GLN A 133 -0.98 5.30 -50.93
CA GLN A 133 -0.78 5.74 -49.56
C GLN A 133 -1.68 6.92 -49.21
N GLN A 134 -2.19 6.93 -47.98
CA GLN A 134 -3.02 8.01 -47.46
C GLN A 134 -2.17 9.23 -47.12
N LEU A 135 -2.64 10.42 -47.49
CA LEU A 135 -2.04 11.67 -47.03
C LEU A 135 -2.21 11.84 -45.52
N PHE A 136 -1.14 12.25 -44.84
CA PHE A 136 -1.14 12.47 -43.40
C PHE A 136 -0.47 13.80 -43.04
N LEU A 137 -0.78 14.31 -41.85
CA LEU A 137 -0.28 15.59 -41.36
C LEU A 137 1.09 15.44 -40.69
N ALA A 138 2.00 16.37 -40.98
CA ALA A 138 3.32 16.41 -40.36
C ALA A 138 3.23 16.81 -38.88
N ASN A 139 4.12 16.25 -38.05
CA ASN A 139 4.33 16.64 -36.65
C ASN A 139 3.12 16.46 -35.70
N MET A 140 2.12 15.64 -36.09
CA MET A 140 0.98 15.32 -35.22
C MET A 140 1.27 14.17 -34.23
N GLN A 141 2.36 13.42 -34.42
CA GLN A 141 2.70 12.27 -33.59
C GLN A 141 3.69 12.62 -32.46
N PHE A 142 3.22 13.25 -31.39
CA PHE A 142 4.01 13.39 -30.15
C PHE A 142 4.09 12.07 -29.34
N GLN A 143 3.24 11.08 -29.67
CA GLN A 143 3.27 9.74 -29.07
C GLN A 143 3.21 8.67 -30.18
N ARG A 144 3.99 7.59 -30.03
CA ARG A 144 3.87 6.42 -30.92
C ARG A 144 2.42 5.91 -30.89
N PRO A 145 1.78 5.64 -32.05
CA PRO A 145 0.48 4.98 -32.07
C PRO A 145 0.55 3.69 -31.25
N ARG A 146 -0.39 3.49 -30.32
CA ARG A 146 -0.50 2.22 -29.60
C ARG A 146 -0.85 1.15 -30.63
N THR A 147 -0.05 0.09 -30.70
CA THR A 147 -0.35 -1.08 -31.53
C THR A 147 -1.79 -1.52 -31.21
N PRO A 148 -2.69 -1.55 -32.21
CA PRO A 148 -4.05 -2.01 -31.98
C PRO A 148 -3.99 -3.41 -31.35
N ARG A 149 -4.66 -3.60 -30.22
CA ARG A 149 -4.79 -4.91 -29.57
C ARG A 149 -6.15 -5.47 -29.96
N LEU A 150 -6.21 -6.77 -30.26
CA LEU A 150 -7.49 -7.47 -30.37
C LEU A 150 -8.33 -7.11 -29.15
N LYS A 151 -9.58 -6.69 -29.36
CA LYS A 151 -10.53 -6.57 -28.26
C LYS A 151 -10.66 -7.96 -27.67
N ASP A 152 -10.47 -8.09 -26.35
CA ASP A 152 -10.79 -9.32 -25.66
C ASP A 152 -12.22 -9.73 -26.03
N GLU A 153 -12.42 -10.98 -26.44
CA GLU A 153 -13.77 -11.54 -26.59
C GLU A 153 -14.58 -11.22 -25.32
N PRO A 154 -15.87 -10.83 -25.44
CA PRO A 154 -16.69 -10.62 -24.27
C PRO A 154 -16.66 -11.91 -23.44
N PRO A 155 -16.26 -11.83 -22.14
CA PRO A 155 -16.14 -13.03 -21.32
C PRO A 155 -17.47 -13.76 -21.33
N GLN A 156 -17.44 -15.05 -21.67
CA GLN A 156 -18.62 -15.92 -21.54
C GLN A 156 -19.13 -15.80 -20.10
N ALA A 157 -20.44 -15.61 -19.94
CA ALA A 157 -21.05 -15.49 -18.63
C ALA A 157 -20.76 -16.77 -17.83
N GLY A 158 -20.24 -16.61 -16.62
CA GLY A 158 -20.00 -17.73 -15.73
C GLY A 158 -21.30 -18.38 -15.26
N PRO A 159 -21.24 -19.63 -14.78
CA PRO A 159 -22.39 -20.24 -14.14
C PRO A 159 -22.76 -19.44 -12.88
N LYS A 160 -24.06 -19.20 -12.65
CA LYS A 160 -24.54 -18.45 -11.47
C LYS A 160 -24.15 -19.12 -10.15
N ASN A 161 -24.14 -20.45 -10.13
CA ASN A 161 -23.75 -21.27 -9.00
C ASN A 161 -22.63 -22.22 -9.44
N PHE A 162 -21.67 -22.45 -8.55
CA PHE A 162 -20.61 -23.44 -8.74
C PHE A 162 -20.62 -24.42 -7.56
N THR A 163 -20.68 -25.72 -7.84
CA THR A 163 -20.63 -26.76 -6.82
C THR A 163 -19.22 -27.35 -6.82
N PRO A 164 -18.41 -27.11 -5.76
CA PRO A 164 -17.08 -27.67 -5.70
C PRO A 164 -17.12 -29.19 -5.52
N LEU A 165 -16.10 -29.87 -6.03
CA LEU A 165 -15.91 -31.30 -5.78
C LEU A 165 -15.75 -31.54 -4.27
N SER A 166 -16.39 -32.60 -3.77
CA SER A 166 -16.35 -33.00 -2.35
C SER A 166 -15.09 -33.75 -1.96
N TRP A 167 -14.29 -34.17 -2.94
CA TRP A 167 -13.06 -34.92 -2.76
C TRP A 167 -11.87 -34.12 -3.30
N ARG A 168 -10.67 -34.47 -2.84
CA ARG A 168 -9.40 -33.93 -3.32
C ARG A 168 -8.42 -35.08 -3.47
N GLN A 169 -7.72 -35.11 -4.60
CA GLN A 169 -6.60 -36.02 -4.81
C GLN A 169 -5.44 -35.62 -3.91
N MET A 170 -4.95 -36.57 -3.11
CA MET A 170 -3.71 -36.36 -2.36
C MET A 170 -2.53 -36.43 -3.34
N PRO A 171 -1.56 -35.51 -3.26
CA PRO A 171 -0.38 -35.57 -4.10
C PRO A 171 0.40 -36.85 -3.82
N LEU A 172 0.71 -37.61 -4.87
CA LEU A 172 1.54 -38.81 -4.76
C LEU A 172 3.01 -38.44 -4.50
N LEU A 173 3.45 -37.30 -5.04
CA LEU A 173 4.80 -36.76 -4.93
C LEU A 173 4.71 -35.24 -4.77
N GLU A 174 5.47 -34.68 -3.83
CA GLU A 174 5.62 -33.23 -3.71
C GLU A 174 6.74 -32.76 -4.65
N VAL A 175 6.36 -32.13 -5.76
CA VAL A 175 7.29 -31.52 -6.71
C VAL A 175 6.93 -30.04 -6.85
N ASP A 176 7.88 -29.15 -6.53
CA ASP A 176 7.69 -27.72 -6.72
C ASP A 176 7.64 -27.40 -8.24
N PRO A 177 6.51 -26.88 -8.77
CA PRO A 177 6.40 -26.59 -10.19
C PRO A 177 7.20 -25.33 -10.57
N ASP A 178 7.80 -25.35 -11.76
CA ASP A 178 8.54 -24.21 -12.31
C ASP A 178 7.66 -22.95 -12.37
N PRO A 179 8.04 -21.85 -11.68
CA PRO A 179 7.26 -20.62 -11.64
C PRO A 179 7.00 -19.95 -12.99
N GLU A 180 7.88 -20.11 -13.98
CA GLU A 180 7.67 -19.56 -15.33
C GLU A 180 6.62 -20.37 -16.10
N VAL A 181 6.69 -21.71 -16.00
CA VAL A 181 5.71 -22.61 -16.63
C VAL A 181 4.32 -22.40 -16.05
N VAL A 182 4.20 -22.28 -14.72
CA VAL A 182 2.93 -21.98 -14.05
C VAL A 182 2.36 -20.64 -14.53
N ARG A 183 3.20 -19.61 -14.64
CA ARG A 183 2.77 -18.29 -15.12
C ARG A 183 2.29 -18.33 -16.57
N ALA A 184 3.00 -19.03 -17.45
CA ALA A 184 2.61 -19.19 -18.84
C ALA A 184 1.25 -19.90 -18.97
N ARG A 185 1.07 -21.02 -18.26
CA ARG A 185 -0.21 -21.75 -18.24
C ARG A 185 -1.35 -20.92 -17.66
N ALA A 186 -1.10 -20.14 -16.62
CA ALA A 186 -2.11 -19.29 -16.00
C ALA A 186 -2.62 -18.17 -16.93
N LEU A 187 -1.89 -17.82 -18.00
CA LEU A 187 -2.40 -16.85 -18.99
C LEU A 187 -3.55 -17.43 -19.82
N ALA A 188 -3.48 -18.73 -20.14
CA ALA A 188 -4.46 -19.46 -20.94
C ALA A 188 -5.54 -20.18 -20.12
N ALA A 189 -5.43 -20.16 -18.78
CA ALA A 189 -6.37 -20.85 -17.90
C ALA A 189 -7.78 -20.24 -17.97
N ASP A 190 -8.74 -21.06 -18.38
CA ASP A 190 -10.18 -20.78 -18.35
C ASP A 190 -10.93 -22.02 -17.84
N SER A 191 -11.84 -21.81 -16.90
CA SER A 191 -12.63 -22.87 -16.27
C SER A 191 -13.92 -22.28 -15.69
N ASP A 192 -14.93 -23.12 -15.48
CA ASP A 192 -16.18 -22.68 -14.87
C ASP A 192 -15.99 -22.13 -13.45
N LEU A 193 -15.03 -22.68 -12.70
CA LEU A 193 -14.60 -22.13 -11.39
C LEU A 193 -14.05 -20.71 -11.54
N LEU A 194 -13.20 -20.47 -12.55
CA LEU A 194 -12.63 -19.15 -12.80
C LEU A 194 -13.70 -18.15 -13.23
N ARG A 195 -14.64 -18.56 -14.09
CA ARG A 195 -15.75 -17.70 -14.53
C ARG A 195 -16.69 -17.35 -13.38
N TYR A 196 -17.08 -18.33 -12.55
CA TYR A 196 -17.82 -18.08 -11.30
C TYR A 196 -17.07 -17.11 -10.39
N CYS A 197 -15.78 -17.33 -10.16
CA CYS A 197 -14.98 -16.42 -9.33
C CYS A 197 -14.84 -15.02 -9.94
N GLN A 198 -14.92 -14.83 -11.26
CA GLN A 198 -14.87 -13.50 -11.88
C GLN A 198 -16.06 -12.63 -11.48
N ASP A 199 -17.25 -13.23 -11.38
CA ASP A 199 -18.46 -12.56 -10.90
C ASP A 199 -18.32 -12.21 -9.41
N VAL A 200 -17.86 -13.15 -8.58
CA VAL A 200 -17.59 -12.89 -7.16
C VAL A 200 -16.55 -11.78 -6.99
N VAL A 201 -15.47 -11.78 -7.77
CA VAL A 201 -14.46 -10.69 -7.75
C VAL A 201 -15.09 -9.36 -8.10
N ARG A 202 -15.98 -9.30 -9.10
CA ARG A 202 -16.66 -8.06 -9.49
C ARG A 202 -17.52 -7.52 -8.36
N ASP A 203 -18.33 -8.39 -7.76
CA ASP A 203 -19.28 -8.00 -6.71
C ASP A 203 -18.55 -7.63 -5.41
N HIS A 204 -17.53 -8.40 -5.05
CA HIS A 204 -16.65 -8.10 -3.92
C HIS A 204 -15.89 -6.79 -4.16
N ALA A 205 -15.34 -6.57 -5.37
CA ALA A 205 -14.67 -5.31 -5.69
C ALA A 205 -15.61 -4.10 -5.63
N LYS A 206 -16.86 -4.24 -6.08
CA LYS A 206 -17.87 -3.17 -5.99
C LYS A 206 -18.19 -2.88 -4.52
N LYS A 207 -18.38 -3.91 -3.69
CA LYS A 207 -18.68 -3.78 -2.26
C LYS A 207 -17.57 -3.11 -1.47
N TYR A 208 -16.31 -3.47 -1.72
CA TYR A 208 -15.15 -2.99 -0.95
C TYR A 208 -14.33 -1.90 -1.66
N GLY A 209 -14.83 -1.35 -2.77
CA GLY A 209 -14.21 -0.24 -3.50
C GLY A 209 -12.85 -0.55 -4.12
N TRP A 210 -12.64 -1.77 -4.63
CA TRP A 210 -11.33 -2.18 -5.17
C TRP A 210 -11.02 -1.51 -6.52
N GLY A 211 -9.81 -0.96 -6.64
CA GLY A 211 -9.29 -0.43 -7.89
C GLY A 211 -9.06 -1.50 -8.97
N LYS A 212 -8.82 -1.04 -10.22
CA LYS A 212 -8.53 -1.92 -11.37
C LYS A 212 -7.32 -2.83 -11.14
N GLU A 213 -6.24 -2.28 -10.59
CA GLU A 213 -5.00 -3.03 -10.31
C GLU A 213 -5.24 -4.20 -9.35
N GLN A 214 -5.96 -3.95 -8.25
CA GLN A 214 -6.27 -4.97 -7.25
C GLN A 214 -7.15 -6.08 -7.82
N ARG A 215 -8.20 -5.72 -8.60
CA ARG A 215 -9.05 -6.69 -9.30
C ARG A 215 -8.23 -7.59 -10.23
N ASN A 216 -7.35 -7.01 -11.04
CA ASN A 216 -6.50 -7.76 -11.96
C ASN A 216 -5.52 -8.68 -11.22
N LYS A 217 -4.95 -8.22 -10.10
CA LYS A 217 -4.05 -9.04 -9.27
C LYS A 217 -4.76 -10.26 -8.68
N VAL A 218 -6.00 -10.11 -8.22
CA VAL A 218 -6.80 -11.23 -7.71
C VAL A 218 -7.20 -12.18 -8.84
N ARG A 219 -7.66 -11.67 -9.99
CA ARG A 219 -7.95 -12.51 -11.17
C ARG A 219 -6.75 -13.36 -11.59
N ARG A 220 -5.56 -12.76 -11.66
CA ARG A 220 -4.31 -13.48 -11.93
C ARG A 220 -4.03 -14.55 -10.86
N SER A 221 -4.25 -14.21 -9.59
CA SER A 221 -4.03 -15.14 -8.47
C SER A 221 -4.95 -16.36 -8.53
N LEU A 222 -6.21 -16.16 -8.90
CA LEU A 222 -7.17 -17.25 -9.09
C LEU A 222 -6.75 -18.17 -10.25
N ARG A 223 -6.27 -17.60 -11.37
CA ARG A 223 -5.73 -18.40 -12.49
C ARG A 223 -4.49 -19.21 -12.09
N LEU A 224 -3.60 -18.62 -11.27
CA LEU A 224 -2.45 -19.33 -10.72
C LEU A 224 -2.90 -20.51 -9.86
N LEU A 225 -3.87 -20.31 -8.97
CA LEU A 225 -4.41 -21.39 -8.13
C LEU A 225 -5.06 -22.50 -8.96
N GLN A 226 -5.79 -22.16 -10.02
CA GLN A 226 -6.39 -23.15 -10.92
C GLN A 226 -5.34 -24.06 -11.57
N VAL A 227 -4.18 -23.51 -11.94
CA VAL A 227 -3.06 -24.28 -12.54
C VAL A 227 -2.33 -25.12 -11.49
N LEU A 228 -2.25 -24.62 -10.25
CA LEU A 228 -1.58 -25.29 -9.13
C LEU A 228 -2.46 -26.36 -8.44
N GLN A 229 -3.75 -26.44 -8.78
CA GLN A 229 -4.65 -27.43 -8.20
C GLN A 229 -4.37 -28.82 -8.77
N ASP A 230 -4.13 -29.79 -7.89
CA ASP A 230 -4.11 -31.22 -8.26
C ASP A 230 -5.51 -31.72 -8.65
N THR A 231 -6.55 -31.13 -8.06
CA THR A 231 -7.96 -31.47 -8.33
C THR A 231 -8.70 -30.23 -8.80
N PRO A 232 -8.75 -29.97 -10.11
CA PRO A 232 -9.50 -28.86 -10.69
C PRO A 232 -10.96 -28.85 -10.21
N GLY A 233 -11.40 -27.73 -9.64
CA GLY A 233 -12.79 -27.56 -9.18
C GLY A 233 -13.05 -27.97 -7.73
N ALA A 234 -12.04 -28.48 -7.01
CA ALA A 234 -12.12 -28.64 -5.56
C ALA A 234 -11.97 -27.28 -4.83
N LYS A 235 -12.34 -27.27 -3.54
CA LYS A 235 -12.04 -26.13 -2.65
C LYS A 235 -10.53 -25.94 -2.46
N ILE A 236 -10.13 -24.70 -2.17
CA ILE A 236 -8.73 -24.27 -2.08
C ILE A 236 -8.35 -24.10 -0.62
N ASN A 237 -7.20 -24.65 -0.21
CA ASN A 237 -6.69 -24.46 1.14
C ASN A 237 -6.04 -23.09 1.29
N ALA A 238 -6.17 -22.47 2.46
CA ALA A 238 -5.50 -21.22 2.76
C ALA A 238 -3.95 -21.37 2.70
N SER A 239 -3.42 -22.55 3.03
CA SER A 239 -2.00 -22.89 2.83
C SER A 239 -1.54 -22.79 1.38
N ASP A 240 -2.34 -23.24 0.41
CA ASP A 240 -2.05 -23.13 -1.03
C ASP A 240 -1.97 -21.64 -1.45
N VAL A 241 -2.91 -20.82 -0.95
CA VAL A 241 -2.94 -19.38 -1.21
C VAL A 241 -1.72 -18.65 -0.63
N LEU A 242 -1.17 -19.13 0.48
CA LEU A 242 0.06 -18.56 1.08
C LEU A 242 1.30 -18.77 0.21
N GLN A 243 1.30 -19.74 -0.70
CA GLN A 243 2.42 -19.98 -1.63
C GLN A 243 2.41 -19.05 -2.85
N LEU A 244 1.30 -18.38 -3.13
CA LEU A 244 1.13 -17.51 -4.30
C LEU A 244 2.23 -16.46 -4.53
N PRO A 245 2.87 -15.84 -3.51
CA PRO A 245 3.96 -14.90 -3.76
C PRO A 245 5.11 -15.50 -4.58
N ARG A 246 5.37 -16.82 -4.47
CA ARG A 246 6.37 -17.54 -5.29
C ARG A 246 6.08 -17.42 -6.80
N TYR A 247 4.82 -17.25 -7.16
CA TYR A 247 4.33 -17.17 -8.55
C TYR A 247 3.86 -15.75 -8.94
N GLY A 248 4.07 -14.76 -8.07
CA GLY A 248 3.66 -13.37 -8.27
C GLY A 248 2.17 -13.09 -8.00
N GLY A 249 1.48 -13.95 -7.26
CA GLY A 249 0.08 -13.75 -6.83
C GLY A 249 -0.06 -12.90 -5.56
N SER A 250 -1.31 -12.55 -5.22
CA SER A 250 -1.68 -11.92 -3.94
C SER A 250 -2.26 -12.94 -2.96
N ILE A 251 -1.97 -12.76 -1.67
CA ILE A 251 -2.52 -13.61 -0.60
C ILE A 251 -3.88 -13.07 -0.13
N ASN A 252 -3.87 -11.98 0.64
CA ASN A 252 -5.04 -11.58 1.43
C ASN A 252 -6.29 -11.34 0.58
N SER A 253 -6.17 -10.62 -0.53
CA SER A 253 -7.33 -10.31 -1.38
C SER A 253 -7.86 -11.55 -2.12
N THR A 254 -7.01 -12.57 -2.31
CA THR A 254 -7.42 -13.85 -2.87
C THR A 254 -8.14 -14.69 -1.81
N LEU A 255 -7.65 -14.70 -0.55
CA LEU A 255 -8.36 -15.32 0.57
C LEU A 255 -9.76 -14.71 0.76
N ASP A 256 -9.87 -13.38 0.71
CA ASP A 256 -11.16 -12.68 0.88
C ASP A 256 -12.18 -13.09 -0.20
N VAL A 257 -11.73 -13.23 -1.46
CA VAL A 257 -12.60 -13.66 -2.56
C VAL A 257 -12.97 -15.13 -2.46
N LEU A 258 -12.01 -16.01 -2.13
CA LEU A 258 -12.30 -17.44 -1.97
C LEU A 258 -13.25 -17.70 -0.80
N ALA A 259 -13.10 -16.96 0.29
CA ALA A 259 -14.03 -16.99 1.41
C ALA A 259 -15.43 -16.51 0.98
N ALA A 260 -15.51 -15.38 0.26
CA ALA A 260 -16.77 -14.86 -0.26
C ALA A 260 -17.44 -15.79 -1.29
N ALA A 261 -16.65 -16.55 -2.04
CA ALA A 261 -17.10 -17.57 -2.99
C ALA A 261 -17.49 -18.91 -2.34
N GLY A 262 -17.26 -19.09 -1.03
CA GLY A 262 -17.47 -20.38 -0.35
C GLY A 262 -16.47 -21.48 -0.76
N LEU A 263 -15.36 -21.10 -1.41
CA LEU A 263 -14.35 -22.00 -1.98
C LEU A 263 -13.08 -22.13 -1.11
N LEU A 264 -12.99 -21.41 0.01
CA LEU A 264 -11.85 -21.47 0.92
C LEU A 264 -12.02 -22.53 2.00
N ILE A 265 -10.98 -23.36 2.20
CA ILE A 265 -10.77 -24.14 3.42
C ILE A 265 -9.68 -23.42 4.22
N ASP A 266 -10.05 -22.89 5.39
CA ASP A 266 -9.07 -22.23 6.26
C ASP A 266 -8.35 -23.26 7.14
N ASP A 267 -7.32 -23.87 6.57
CA ASP A 267 -6.45 -24.87 7.22
C ASP A 267 -5.27 -24.24 7.99
N ARG A 268 -5.24 -22.92 8.12
CA ARG A 268 -4.17 -22.22 8.83
C ARG A 268 -4.26 -22.52 10.33
N LYS A 269 -3.20 -23.11 10.89
CA LYS A 269 -3.04 -23.22 12.34
C LYS A 269 -2.92 -21.82 12.97
N PRO A 270 -3.67 -21.51 14.04
CA PRO A 270 -3.51 -20.28 14.81
C PRO A 270 -2.05 -20.00 15.17
N LEU A 271 -1.67 -18.72 15.18
CA LEU A 271 -0.27 -18.31 15.43
C LEU A 271 0.23 -18.83 16.79
N ILE A 272 -0.65 -18.88 17.79
CA ILE A 272 -0.30 -19.36 19.12
C ILE A 272 -0.01 -20.86 19.12
N ASP A 273 -0.73 -21.67 18.36
CA ASP A 273 -0.51 -23.11 18.29
C ASP A 273 0.82 -23.42 17.59
N ARG A 274 1.14 -22.68 16.52
CA ARG A 274 2.46 -22.77 15.87
C ARG A 274 3.58 -22.37 16.81
N TYR A 275 3.38 -21.28 17.56
CA TYR A 275 4.35 -20.80 18.54
C TYR A 275 4.56 -21.81 19.68
N PHE A 276 3.48 -22.39 20.19
CA PHE A 276 3.50 -23.43 21.22
C PHE A 276 4.21 -24.69 20.72
N ALA A 277 3.81 -25.22 19.56
CA ALA A 277 4.44 -26.41 18.97
C ALA A 277 5.95 -26.23 18.78
N GLY A 278 6.39 -25.08 18.29
CA GLY A 278 7.82 -24.77 18.15
C GLY A 278 8.59 -24.68 19.47
N LYS A 279 7.91 -24.47 20.61
CA LYS A 279 8.51 -24.43 21.94
C LYS A 279 8.41 -25.75 22.70
N THR A 280 7.54 -26.66 22.29
CA THR A 280 7.28 -27.91 23.01
C THR A 280 7.64 -29.16 22.20
N ALA A 281 8.15 -29.03 20.98
CA ALA A 281 8.43 -30.16 20.08
C ALA A 281 9.39 -31.21 20.65
N THR A 282 10.33 -30.81 21.50
CA THR A 282 11.36 -31.68 22.07
C THR A 282 11.03 -32.16 23.49
N LEU A 283 9.84 -31.84 24.00
CA LEU A 283 9.45 -32.20 25.36
C LEU A 283 8.96 -33.65 25.44
N PRO A 284 9.16 -34.33 26.58
CA PRO A 284 8.54 -35.62 26.85
C PRO A 284 7.02 -35.61 26.65
N ALA A 285 6.49 -36.75 26.20
CA ALA A 285 5.06 -36.87 25.90
C ALA A 285 4.12 -36.50 27.08
N PRO A 286 4.42 -36.86 28.35
CA PRO A 286 3.59 -36.44 29.48
C PRO A 286 3.60 -34.92 29.69
N MET A 287 4.77 -34.28 29.71
CA MET A 287 4.88 -32.82 29.80
C MET A 287 4.15 -32.10 28.67
N LEU A 288 4.25 -32.61 27.44
CA LEU A 288 3.55 -32.03 26.30
C LEU A 288 2.02 -32.11 26.47
N ALA A 289 1.50 -33.24 26.96
CA ALA A 289 0.07 -33.40 27.22
C ALA A 289 -0.43 -32.42 28.31
N GLU A 290 0.31 -32.29 29.40
CA GLU A 290 0.01 -31.34 30.49
C GLU A 290 -0.01 -29.89 30.00
N LEU A 291 0.98 -29.49 29.20
CA LEU A 291 1.05 -28.15 28.62
C LEU A 291 -0.07 -27.87 27.61
N LYS A 292 -0.49 -28.86 26.82
CA LYS A 292 -1.63 -28.74 25.90
C LYS A 292 -2.93 -28.47 26.65
N ILE A 293 -3.19 -29.23 27.72
CA ILE A 293 -4.37 -29.03 28.58
C ILE A 293 -4.38 -27.61 29.17
N TRP A 294 -3.22 -27.13 29.62
CA TRP A 294 -3.10 -25.75 30.10
C TRP A 294 -3.41 -24.72 29.01
N LEU A 295 -2.84 -24.89 27.80
CA LEU A 295 -3.07 -23.96 26.69
C LEU A 295 -4.54 -23.94 26.26
N GLU A 296 -5.20 -25.10 26.20
CA GLU A 296 -6.63 -25.20 25.88
C GLU A 296 -7.48 -24.44 26.90
N VAL A 297 -7.22 -24.60 28.20
CA VAL A 297 -7.92 -23.85 29.27
C VAL A 297 -7.65 -22.36 29.17
N MET A 298 -6.44 -21.95 28.79
CA MET A 298 -6.10 -20.54 28.57
C MET A 298 -6.88 -19.93 27.41
N LEU A 299 -7.00 -20.64 26.28
CA LEU A 299 -7.61 -20.12 25.06
C LEU A 299 -9.15 -20.22 25.08
N ASN A 300 -9.69 -21.32 25.59
CA ASN A 300 -11.14 -21.60 25.56
C ASN A 300 -11.83 -21.26 26.89
N GLY A 301 -11.06 -21.05 27.96
CA GLY A 301 -11.59 -20.96 29.31
C GLY A 301 -11.93 -22.33 29.90
N SER A 302 -12.50 -22.32 31.10
CA SER A 302 -12.98 -23.51 31.80
C SER A 302 -14.19 -23.17 32.66
N THR A 303 -15.25 -23.98 32.53
CA THR A 303 -16.40 -23.99 33.43
C THR A 303 -16.18 -24.90 34.64
N THR A 304 -15.25 -25.85 34.55
CA THR A 304 -14.78 -26.66 35.67
C THR A 304 -13.82 -25.84 36.55
N PRO A 305 -13.90 -25.92 37.89
CA PRO A 305 -12.99 -25.21 38.79
C PRO A 305 -11.49 -25.43 38.46
N PRO A 306 -10.65 -24.37 38.49
CA PRO A 306 -11.01 -22.98 38.69
C PRO A 306 -11.73 -22.46 37.46
N ARG A 307 -12.92 -21.89 37.71
CA ARG A 307 -13.68 -21.23 36.67
C ARG A 307 -12.86 -20.09 36.12
N GLN A 308 -12.57 -20.14 34.83
CA GLN A 308 -11.70 -19.20 34.16
C GLN A 308 -12.30 -18.82 32.82
N ARG A 309 -12.39 -17.51 32.55
CA ARG A 309 -12.73 -17.01 31.21
C ARG A 309 -11.54 -17.22 30.26
N SER A 310 -11.82 -17.37 28.98
CA SER A 310 -10.79 -17.35 27.95
C SER A 310 -9.90 -16.11 28.11
N ARG A 311 -8.60 -16.32 27.96
CA ARG A 311 -7.60 -15.25 28.01
C ARG A 311 -7.30 -14.78 26.61
N ASP A 312 -6.90 -13.51 26.51
CA ASP A 312 -6.35 -12.99 25.27
C ASP A 312 -5.15 -13.85 24.83
N PRO A 313 -5.07 -14.30 23.57
CA PRO A 313 -3.97 -15.13 23.09
C PRO A 313 -2.59 -14.50 23.33
N GLN A 314 -2.49 -13.18 23.38
CA GLN A 314 -1.24 -12.49 23.71
C GLN A 314 -0.80 -12.78 25.15
N THR A 315 -1.72 -12.91 26.10
CA THR A 315 -1.41 -13.30 27.49
C THR A 315 -0.84 -14.72 27.53
N ALA A 316 -1.49 -15.67 26.84
CA ALA A 316 -0.99 -17.04 26.74
C ALA A 316 0.40 -17.08 26.08
N ARG A 317 0.64 -16.30 25.03
CA ARG A 317 1.96 -16.16 24.40
C ARG A 317 3.03 -15.65 25.37
N ILE A 318 2.73 -14.63 26.19
CA ILE A 318 3.66 -14.10 27.19
C ILE A 318 4.00 -15.15 28.25
N HIS A 319 3.01 -15.93 28.70
CA HIS A 319 3.24 -17.03 29.64
C HIS A 319 4.10 -18.14 29.04
N ILE A 320 3.86 -18.54 27.78
CA ILE A 320 4.72 -19.48 27.06
C ILE A 320 6.14 -18.93 26.96
N LEU A 321 6.30 -17.65 26.62
CA LEU A 321 7.62 -17.01 26.50
C LEU A 321 8.44 -17.10 27.80
N GLY A 322 7.79 -16.92 28.95
CA GLY A 322 8.43 -17.01 30.26
C GLY A 322 8.66 -18.45 30.75
N ALA A 323 7.67 -19.34 30.58
CA ALA A 323 7.71 -20.69 31.14
C ALA A 323 8.46 -21.70 30.25
N ALA A 324 8.43 -21.55 28.92
CA ALA A 324 9.00 -22.56 28.00
C ALA A 324 10.49 -22.84 28.22
N PRO A 325 11.38 -21.83 28.37
CA PRO A 325 12.81 -22.11 28.63
C PRO A 325 13.04 -22.91 29.93
N ILE A 326 12.22 -22.66 30.94
CA ILE A 326 12.30 -23.33 32.25
C ILE A 326 11.86 -24.79 32.11
N VAL A 327 10.72 -25.04 31.45
CA VAL A 327 10.23 -26.41 31.23
C VAL A 327 11.19 -27.21 30.34
N GLN A 328 11.78 -26.58 29.32
CA GLN A 328 12.82 -27.21 28.50
C GLN A 328 14.06 -27.57 29.33
N ALA A 329 14.49 -26.72 30.26
CA ALA A 329 15.60 -27.02 31.15
C ALA A 329 15.28 -28.19 32.10
N TRP A 330 14.05 -28.29 32.62
CA TRP A 330 13.63 -29.44 33.44
C TRP A 330 13.61 -30.74 32.64
N ALA A 331 13.09 -30.71 31.40
CA ALA A 331 13.15 -31.87 30.52
C ALA A 331 14.59 -32.29 30.21
N ALA A 332 15.50 -31.33 29.97
CA ALA A 332 16.92 -31.61 29.76
C ALA A 332 17.62 -32.17 31.01
N ALA A 333 17.14 -31.80 32.21
CA ALA A 333 17.59 -32.36 33.48
C ALA A 333 17.01 -33.76 33.78
N GLY A 334 16.20 -34.33 32.88
CA GLY A 334 15.69 -35.70 32.96
C GLY A 334 14.24 -35.85 33.42
N HIS A 335 13.56 -34.76 33.81
CA HIS A 335 12.17 -34.82 34.26
C HIS A 335 11.22 -35.18 33.12
N GLN A 336 10.30 -36.13 33.36
CA GLN A 336 9.37 -36.63 32.33
C GLN A 336 7.95 -36.06 32.46
N SER A 337 7.58 -35.58 33.65
CA SER A 337 6.30 -34.92 33.95
C SER A 337 6.48 -33.67 34.82
N LEU A 338 5.59 -32.69 34.68
CA LEU A 338 5.56 -31.52 35.56
C LEU A 338 5.08 -31.87 36.97
N ALA A 339 4.54 -33.07 37.20
CA ALA A 339 4.18 -33.57 38.53
C ALA A 339 5.40 -33.84 39.43
N GLU A 340 6.58 -34.06 38.84
CA GLU A 340 7.84 -34.28 39.55
C GLU A 340 8.45 -33.01 40.15
N ILE A 341 7.99 -31.84 39.69
CA ILE A 341 8.65 -30.56 39.96
C ILE A 341 8.32 -30.05 41.37
N THR A 342 9.37 -29.79 42.16
CA THR A 342 9.24 -29.29 43.54
C THR A 342 9.20 -27.76 43.62
N PRO A 343 8.69 -27.17 44.73
CA PRO A 343 8.77 -25.73 44.95
C PRO A 343 10.20 -25.17 44.90
N GLU A 344 11.19 -25.93 45.36
CA GLU A 344 12.60 -25.55 45.38
C GLU A 344 13.15 -25.46 43.95
N GLN A 345 12.83 -26.45 43.12
CA GLN A 345 13.21 -26.46 41.71
C GLN A 345 12.56 -25.30 40.94
N VAL A 346 11.29 -24.96 41.23
CA VAL A 346 10.65 -23.77 40.65
C VAL A 346 11.43 -22.51 40.98
N ARG A 347 11.76 -22.29 42.26
CA ARG A 347 12.47 -21.07 42.70
C ARG A 347 13.87 -20.97 42.11
N ALA A 348 14.60 -22.09 42.06
CA ALA A 348 15.95 -22.16 41.50
C ALA A 348 15.98 -21.88 39.98
N SER A 349 14.88 -22.15 39.27
CA SER A 349 14.81 -22.01 37.81
C SER A 349 14.36 -20.62 37.34
N LEU A 350 14.00 -19.73 38.25
CA LEU A 350 13.56 -18.37 37.89
C LEU A 350 14.75 -17.50 37.48
N PRO A 351 14.61 -16.68 36.42
CA PRO A 351 15.63 -15.69 36.07
C PRO A 351 15.90 -14.73 37.23
N ALA A 352 17.12 -14.19 37.31
CA ALA A 352 17.54 -13.29 38.39
C ALA A 352 16.61 -12.07 38.56
N GLY A 353 16.13 -11.46 37.46
CA GLY A 353 15.23 -10.30 37.53
C GLY A 353 14.62 -9.88 36.18
N GLY A 354 13.98 -8.71 36.19
CA GLY A 354 13.42 -8.07 35.01
C GLY A 354 12.10 -8.66 34.50
N SER A 355 11.68 -8.21 33.31
CA SER A 355 10.40 -8.62 32.70
C SER A 355 10.30 -10.11 32.42
N ARG A 356 11.42 -10.77 32.07
CA ARG A 356 11.46 -12.22 31.84
C ARG A 356 11.12 -13.02 33.11
N ARG A 357 11.63 -12.61 34.27
CA ARG A 357 11.29 -13.24 35.56
C ARG A 357 9.80 -13.11 35.84
N ASN A 358 9.24 -11.92 35.66
CA ASN A 358 7.81 -11.68 35.86
C ASN A 358 6.94 -12.56 34.94
N PHE A 359 7.29 -12.68 33.66
CA PHE A 359 6.59 -13.53 32.72
C PHE A 359 6.66 -15.01 33.10
N ALA A 360 7.82 -15.47 33.58
CA ALA A 360 8.01 -16.84 34.08
C ALA A 360 7.17 -17.09 35.33
N GLU A 361 7.18 -16.20 36.32
CA GLU A 361 6.41 -16.33 37.55
C GLU A 361 4.90 -16.41 37.29
N TYR A 362 4.35 -15.52 36.45
CA TYR A 362 2.94 -15.58 36.08
C TYR A 362 2.61 -16.81 35.22
N GLY A 363 3.50 -17.16 34.29
CA GLY A 363 3.33 -18.32 33.42
C GLY A 363 3.27 -19.62 34.21
N LEU A 364 4.23 -19.85 35.11
CA LEU A 364 4.30 -21.04 35.97
C LEU A 364 3.12 -21.07 36.96
N ARG A 365 2.76 -19.93 37.57
CA ARG A 365 1.57 -19.88 38.44
C ARG A 365 0.30 -20.26 37.69
N SER A 366 0.12 -19.74 36.49
CA SER A 366 -1.01 -20.09 35.62
C SER A 366 -1.02 -21.58 35.30
N LEU A 367 0.13 -22.11 34.85
CA LEU A 367 0.33 -23.52 34.51
C LEU A 367 -0.03 -24.45 35.67
N PHE A 368 0.68 -24.36 36.79
CA PHE A 368 0.49 -25.26 37.91
C PHE A 368 -0.87 -25.11 38.61
N THR A 369 -1.50 -23.92 38.51
CA THR A 369 -2.89 -23.75 38.98
C THR A 369 -3.86 -24.57 38.14
N VAL A 370 -3.72 -24.57 36.80
CA VAL A 370 -4.57 -25.38 35.92
C VAL A 370 -4.28 -26.87 36.11
N LEU A 371 -3.01 -27.28 36.17
CA LEU A 371 -2.65 -28.69 36.35
C LEU A 371 -3.18 -29.25 37.68
N LYS A 372 -3.06 -28.48 38.77
CA LYS A 372 -3.59 -28.88 40.09
C LYS A 372 -5.11 -29.06 40.04
N ALA A 373 -5.79 -28.17 39.34
CA ALA A 373 -7.23 -28.21 39.22
C ALA A 373 -7.76 -29.36 38.36
N ARG A 374 -7.02 -29.70 37.30
CA ARG A 374 -7.28 -30.87 36.46
C ARG A 374 -6.82 -32.18 37.11
N LYS A 375 -6.37 -32.13 38.38
CA LYS A 375 -5.88 -33.28 39.16
C LYS A 375 -4.70 -34.00 38.50
N LEU A 376 -3.93 -33.30 37.67
CA LEU A 376 -2.72 -33.83 37.03
C LEU A 376 -1.50 -33.78 37.97
N ILE A 377 -1.55 -32.91 38.99
CA ILE A 377 -0.53 -32.82 40.04
C ILE A 377 -1.19 -32.82 41.42
N PHE A 378 -0.46 -33.35 42.41
CA PHE A 378 -0.95 -33.41 43.79
C PHE A 378 -0.71 -32.11 44.56
N ILE A 379 0.44 -31.45 44.39
CA ILE A 379 0.76 -30.17 45.06
C ILE A 379 1.04 -29.12 43.98
N ASN A 380 0.58 -27.89 44.18
CA ASN A 380 0.98 -26.78 43.32
C ASN A 380 2.32 -26.21 43.82
N PRO A 381 3.45 -26.43 43.11
CA PRO A 381 4.77 -25.99 43.57
C PRO A 381 4.95 -24.47 43.57
N THR A 382 4.04 -23.72 42.94
CA THR A 382 4.04 -22.25 42.94
C THR A 382 3.20 -21.65 44.07
N ARG A 383 2.58 -22.47 44.94
CA ARG A 383 1.78 -21.98 46.06
C ARG A 383 2.63 -21.14 47.00
N GLY A 384 2.17 -19.93 47.31
CA GLY A 384 2.91 -18.98 48.16
C GLY A 384 4.07 -18.26 47.46
N MET A 385 4.34 -18.53 46.18
CA MET A 385 5.36 -17.82 45.41
C MET A 385 4.94 -16.35 45.20
N ARG A 386 5.73 -15.42 45.72
CA ARG A 386 5.56 -13.98 45.48
C ARG A 386 5.95 -13.67 44.04
N VAL A 387 5.19 -12.76 43.42
CA VAL A 387 5.50 -12.27 42.08
C VAL A 387 6.32 -11.01 42.20
N THR A 388 7.44 -10.98 41.49
CA THR A 388 8.32 -9.83 41.38
C THR A 388 7.53 -8.70 40.71
N PRO A 389 7.37 -7.53 41.35
CA PRO A 389 6.76 -6.39 40.71
C PRO A 389 7.62 -6.00 39.49
N VAL A 390 6.97 -5.72 38.36
CA VAL A 390 7.67 -5.20 37.18
C VAL A 390 8.27 -3.85 37.57
N ASN A 391 9.59 -3.67 37.38
CA ASN A 391 10.24 -2.36 37.51
C ASN A 391 9.45 -1.34 36.70
N ARG A 392 8.82 -0.40 37.38
CA ARG A 392 8.01 0.64 36.76
C ARG A 392 8.99 1.77 36.47
N SER A 393 9.34 1.98 35.20
CA SER A 393 10.12 3.15 34.83
C SER A 393 9.34 4.40 35.22
N VAL A 394 9.98 5.30 35.96
CA VAL A 394 9.51 6.68 36.08
C VAL A 394 9.59 7.27 34.66
N PRO A 395 8.47 7.65 34.04
CA PRO A 395 8.54 8.22 32.71
C PRO A 395 9.28 9.54 32.76
N LEU A 396 10.23 9.74 31.85
CA LEU A 396 10.92 11.01 31.66
C LEU A 396 10.17 11.85 30.62
N PRO A 397 10.16 13.18 30.75
CA PRO A 397 9.67 14.07 29.70
C PRO A 397 10.33 13.75 28.35
N LEU A 398 9.54 13.77 27.29
CA LEU A 398 10.04 13.56 25.94
C LEU A 398 10.66 14.83 25.35
N ASP A 399 11.56 14.66 24.38
CA ASP A 399 12.07 15.78 23.60
C ASP A 399 10.94 16.45 22.81
N THR A 400 10.64 17.69 23.19
CA THR A 400 9.61 18.52 22.54
C THR A 400 9.90 18.79 21.06
N GLY A 401 11.18 18.78 20.66
CA GLY A 401 11.59 18.91 19.25
C GLY A 401 11.07 17.75 18.41
N ALA A 402 11.32 16.52 18.85
CA ALA A 402 10.83 15.32 18.19
C ALA A 402 9.29 15.25 18.11
N ILE A 403 8.57 15.69 19.16
CA ILE A 403 7.09 15.76 19.14
C ILE A 403 6.64 16.77 18.09
N ARG A 404 7.24 17.96 18.04
CA ARG A 404 6.90 19.02 17.08
C ARG A 404 7.15 18.57 15.64
N GLU A 405 8.28 17.92 15.38
CA GLU A 405 8.59 17.36 14.07
C GLU A 405 7.52 16.35 13.63
N ALA A 406 7.15 15.41 14.51
CA ALA A 406 6.18 14.39 14.19
C ALA A 406 4.75 14.94 14.03
N LEU A 407 4.37 15.96 14.82
CA LEU A 407 3.12 16.70 14.63
C LEU A 407 3.08 17.42 13.27
N ASN A 408 4.21 17.85 12.73
CA ASN A 408 4.31 18.51 11.44
C ASN A 408 4.77 17.56 10.31
N SER A 409 4.65 16.24 10.53
CA SER A 409 5.02 15.25 9.54
C SER A 409 4.22 15.44 8.24
N PRO A 410 4.86 15.29 7.06
CA PRO A 410 4.15 15.29 5.78
C PRO A 410 3.23 14.07 5.62
N ASP A 411 3.40 13.02 6.44
CA ASP A 411 2.45 11.90 6.51
C ASP A 411 1.29 12.28 7.45
N PRO A 412 0.08 12.54 6.93
CA PRO A 412 -1.04 12.97 7.74
C PRO A 412 -1.48 11.89 8.76
N ALA A 413 -1.18 10.61 8.50
CA ALA A 413 -1.47 9.54 9.44
C ALA A 413 -0.60 9.68 10.70
N ILE A 414 0.70 9.96 10.53
CA ILE A 414 1.64 10.17 11.63
C ILE A 414 1.23 11.41 12.41
N ALA A 415 0.99 12.52 11.71
CA ALA A 415 0.61 13.79 12.34
C ALA A 415 -0.66 13.64 13.20
N LEU A 416 -1.72 13.04 12.66
CA LEU A 416 -2.96 12.81 13.42
C LEU A 416 -2.75 11.84 14.59
N ALA A 417 -2.06 10.71 14.36
CA ALA A 417 -1.87 9.71 15.42
C ALA A 417 -1.06 10.28 16.59
N VAL A 418 0.01 11.02 16.29
CA VAL A 418 0.80 11.74 17.31
C VAL A 418 -0.05 12.78 18.00
N ALA A 419 -0.90 13.53 17.29
CA ALA A 419 -1.77 14.53 17.91
C ALA A 419 -2.82 13.91 18.85
N LEU A 420 -3.48 12.82 18.46
CA LEU A 420 -4.44 12.14 19.33
C LEU A 420 -3.78 11.65 20.63
N VAL A 421 -2.56 11.13 20.57
CA VAL A 421 -1.83 10.69 21.77
C VAL A 421 -1.27 11.88 22.54
N ALA A 422 -0.63 12.84 21.90
CA ALA A 422 0.03 13.96 22.57
C ALA A 422 -0.98 14.93 23.23
N PHE A 423 -2.19 15.09 22.71
CA PHE A 423 -3.19 15.99 23.31
C PHE A 423 -4.19 15.27 24.23
N HIS A 424 -4.63 14.07 23.84
CA HIS A 424 -5.69 13.33 24.53
C HIS A 424 -5.22 12.04 25.21
N ALA A 425 -3.91 11.77 25.17
CA ALA A 425 -3.26 10.64 25.80
C ALA A 425 -3.83 9.28 25.36
N LEU A 426 -4.41 9.11 24.17
CA LEU A 426 -4.98 7.83 23.75
C LEU A 426 -3.96 6.68 23.83
N THR A 427 -4.40 5.49 24.24
CA THR A 427 -3.58 4.28 24.11
C THR A 427 -3.46 3.90 22.63
N SER A 428 -2.40 3.16 22.29
CA SER A 428 -2.26 2.60 20.95
C SER A 428 -3.42 1.68 20.57
N LYS A 429 -4.10 1.03 21.53
CA LYS A 429 -5.23 0.16 21.22
C LYS A 429 -6.46 0.99 20.86
N GLU A 430 -6.82 1.95 21.72
CA GLU A 430 -7.94 2.87 21.47
C GLU A 430 -7.78 3.55 20.10
N LEU A 431 -6.59 4.05 19.78
CA LEU A 431 -6.31 4.70 18.50
C LEU A 431 -6.56 3.81 17.27
N LEU A 432 -6.22 2.52 17.35
CA LEU A 432 -6.41 1.58 16.24
C LEU A 432 -7.86 1.13 16.10
N ASP A 433 -8.59 1.10 17.21
CA ASP A 433 -9.99 0.68 17.26
C ASP A 433 -10.95 1.83 16.88
N LEU A 434 -10.50 3.10 16.93
CA LEU A 434 -11.27 4.28 16.55
C LEU A 434 -11.93 4.12 15.16
N THR A 435 -13.20 4.51 15.10
CA THR A 435 -14.03 4.58 13.91
C THR A 435 -14.34 6.03 13.54
N LEU A 436 -14.80 6.24 12.30
CA LEU A 436 -15.21 7.56 11.83
C LEU A 436 -16.39 8.13 12.64
N THR A 437 -17.26 7.27 13.15
CA THR A 437 -18.44 7.65 13.94
C THR A 437 -18.14 7.98 15.39
N ASP A 438 -16.94 7.65 15.88
CA ASP A 438 -16.54 8.00 17.25
C ASP A 438 -16.23 9.49 17.39
N ILE A 439 -16.05 10.21 16.27
CA ILE A 439 -15.76 11.65 16.26
C ILE A 439 -16.90 12.40 15.58
N VAL A 440 -17.65 13.18 16.37
CA VAL A 440 -18.79 13.97 15.90
C VAL A 440 -18.65 15.39 16.45
N ASP A 441 -18.83 16.41 15.60
CA ASP A 441 -18.78 17.83 15.98
C ASP A 441 -17.53 18.24 16.79
N GLY A 442 -16.39 17.65 16.44
CA GLY A 442 -15.12 17.90 17.11
C GLY A 442 -15.04 17.32 18.52
N ARG A 443 -15.90 16.36 18.88
CA ARG A 443 -15.86 15.60 20.13
C ARG A 443 -15.58 14.13 19.82
N LEU A 444 -14.65 13.55 20.56
CA LEU A 444 -14.34 12.13 20.51
C LEU A 444 -15.08 11.39 21.61
N THR A 445 -15.82 10.35 21.25
CA THR A 445 -16.47 9.43 22.19
C THR A 445 -15.57 8.22 22.40
N LEU A 446 -15.25 7.90 23.65
CA LEU A 446 -14.35 6.81 24.00
C LEU A 446 -14.87 6.08 25.25
N GLY A 447 -15.61 5.00 25.03
CA GLY A 447 -16.39 4.35 26.09
C GLY A 447 -17.40 5.37 26.65
N ASP A 448 -17.41 5.53 27.98
CA ASP A 448 -18.32 6.46 28.65
C ASP A 448 -17.82 7.92 28.67
N ARG A 449 -16.70 8.22 27.99
CA ARG A 449 -16.08 9.56 28.00
C ARG A 449 -16.33 10.29 26.69
N VAL A 450 -16.64 11.58 26.79
CA VAL A 450 -16.73 12.52 25.66
C VAL A 450 -15.64 13.58 25.79
N ILE A 451 -14.68 13.55 24.88
CA ILE A 451 -13.46 14.37 24.90
C ILE A 451 -13.53 15.43 23.80
N PRO A 452 -13.61 16.74 24.13
CA PRO A 452 -13.49 17.80 23.12
C PRO A 452 -12.10 17.76 22.46
N LEU A 453 -12.06 17.74 21.13
CA LEU A 453 -10.80 17.70 20.38
C LEU A 453 -10.08 19.05 20.42
N ALA A 454 -8.78 19.01 20.75
CA ALA A 454 -7.94 20.19 20.72
C ALA A 454 -7.87 20.78 19.31
N GLY A 455 -7.74 22.11 19.19
CA GLY A 455 -7.59 22.80 17.90
C GLY A 455 -6.56 22.16 16.96
N PRO A 456 -5.32 21.89 17.44
CA PRO A 456 -4.29 21.23 16.63
C PRO A 456 -4.64 19.81 16.15
N VAL A 457 -5.48 19.09 16.90
CA VAL A 457 -5.96 17.74 16.53
C VAL A 457 -7.01 17.84 15.42
N ARG A 458 -7.93 18.82 15.52
CA ARG A 458 -8.96 19.04 14.49
C ARG A 458 -8.35 19.36 13.12
N VAL A 459 -7.31 20.19 13.06
CA VAL A 459 -6.58 20.50 11.81
C VAL A 459 -5.99 19.23 11.18
N ARG A 460 -5.35 18.38 11.99
CA ARG A 460 -4.72 17.14 11.50
C ARG A 460 -5.74 16.07 11.15
N LEU A 461 -6.88 16.06 11.85
CA LEU A 461 -8.01 15.19 11.53
C LEU A 461 -8.56 15.53 10.15
N ALA A 462 -8.79 16.81 9.86
CA ALA A 462 -9.24 17.25 8.53
C ALA A 462 -8.25 16.82 7.44
N ALA A 463 -6.95 17.11 7.61
CA ALA A 463 -5.92 16.73 6.64
C ALA A 463 -5.84 15.21 6.41
N TRP A 464 -6.02 14.41 7.47
CA TRP A 464 -6.09 12.95 7.36
C TRP A 464 -7.35 12.48 6.62
N LEU A 465 -8.52 13.05 6.93
CA LEU A 465 -9.76 12.69 6.26
C LEU A 465 -9.72 13.03 4.77
N ASP A 466 -9.16 14.19 4.39
CA ASP A 466 -8.95 14.57 2.99
C ASP A 466 -8.00 13.61 2.27
N HIS A 467 -6.89 13.25 2.91
CA HIS A 467 -5.96 12.26 2.38
C HIS A 467 -6.61 10.87 2.23
N ARG A 468 -7.44 10.48 3.20
CA ARG A 468 -8.15 9.20 3.20
C ARG A 468 -9.17 9.12 2.07
N VAL A 469 -9.98 10.16 1.89
CA VAL A 469 -11.00 10.23 0.83
C VAL A 469 -10.34 10.26 -0.56
N SER A 470 -9.27 11.04 -0.74
CA SER A 470 -8.56 11.09 -2.02
C SER A 470 -7.84 9.79 -2.38
N THR A 471 -7.24 9.11 -1.39
CA THR A 471 -6.47 7.87 -1.62
C THR A 471 -7.37 6.64 -1.74
N TRP A 472 -8.46 6.57 -0.99
CA TRP A 472 -9.38 5.43 -0.95
C TRP A 472 -10.86 5.85 -1.00
N PRO A 473 -11.31 6.49 -2.09
CA PRO A 473 -12.65 7.08 -2.18
C PRO A 473 -13.79 6.06 -2.05
N GLY A 474 -13.55 4.79 -2.41
CA GLY A 474 -14.54 3.71 -2.31
C GLY A 474 -14.42 2.83 -1.05
N SER A 475 -13.57 3.17 -0.09
CA SER A 475 -13.37 2.32 1.10
C SER A 475 -14.57 2.41 2.04
N ILE A 476 -15.19 1.26 2.29
CA ILE A 476 -16.26 1.09 3.29
C ILE A 476 -15.72 0.78 4.70
N ASN A 477 -14.41 0.87 4.91
CA ASN A 477 -13.81 0.56 6.21
C ASN A 477 -14.26 1.61 7.25
N PRO A 478 -14.89 1.23 8.37
CA PRO A 478 -15.37 2.20 9.36
C PRO A 478 -14.24 2.80 10.21
N HIS A 479 -13.07 2.15 10.27
CA HIS A 479 -11.96 2.62 11.09
C HIS A 479 -11.44 3.97 10.59
N LEU A 480 -11.11 4.84 11.56
CA LEU A 480 -10.55 6.16 11.32
C LEU A 480 -9.24 6.05 10.54
N PHE A 481 -8.33 5.20 11.03
CA PHE A 481 -7.08 4.90 10.35
C PHE A 481 -7.21 3.71 9.41
N VAL A 482 -6.77 3.91 8.17
CA VAL A 482 -6.71 2.87 7.14
C VAL A 482 -5.34 2.90 6.47
N SER A 483 -4.95 1.76 5.91
CA SER A 483 -3.71 1.59 5.15
C SER A 483 -4.04 0.93 3.81
N ARG A 484 -3.08 0.87 2.90
CA ARG A 484 -3.24 0.08 1.65
C ARG A 484 -3.70 -1.37 1.89
N ARG A 485 -3.39 -1.95 3.06
CA ARG A 485 -3.80 -3.32 3.43
C ARG A 485 -5.18 -3.38 4.06
N SER A 486 -5.58 -2.39 4.87
CA SER A 486 -6.88 -2.41 5.57
C SER A 486 -7.99 -1.67 4.84
N ALA A 487 -7.69 -0.67 4.02
CA ALA A 487 -8.67 0.09 3.24
C ALA A 487 -9.61 -0.77 2.37
N PRO A 488 -9.14 -1.83 1.67
CA PRO A 488 -10.03 -2.69 0.89
C PRO A 488 -10.78 -3.75 1.72
N ARG A 489 -10.81 -3.61 3.06
CA ARG A 489 -11.36 -4.56 4.04
C ARG A 489 -12.08 -3.81 5.17
N VAL A 490 -12.75 -4.55 6.05
CA VAL A 490 -13.39 -4.01 7.26
C VAL A 490 -12.63 -4.53 8.48
N ILE A 491 -11.37 -4.09 8.59
CA ILE A 491 -10.45 -4.45 9.68
C ILE A 491 -9.65 -3.22 10.10
N PRO A 492 -9.18 -3.14 11.36
CA PRO A 492 -8.31 -2.07 11.79
C PRO A 492 -6.92 -2.18 11.12
N VAL A 493 -6.16 -1.10 11.20
CA VAL A 493 -4.73 -1.10 10.87
C VAL A 493 -3.93 -1.96 11.87
N GLY A 494 -2.74 -2.41 11.44
CA GLY A 494 -1.88 -3.24 12.29
C GLY A 494 -1.28 -2.47 13.47
N ARG A 495 -0.91 -3.18 14.54
CA ARG A 495 -0.43 -2.59 15.82
C ARG A 495 0.75 -1.62 15.73
N GLN A 496 1.61 -1.78 14.72
CA GLN A 496 2.76 -0.91 14.52
C GLN A 496 2.42 0.36 13.75
N PHE A 497 1.22 0.48 13.19
CA PHE A 497 0.81 1.66 12.42
C PHE A 497 0.44 2.82 13.34
N PRO A 498 0.81 4.08 13.01
CA PRO A 498 1.81 4.49 12.02
C PRO A 498 3.24 4.55 12.61
N TRP A 499 3.41 4.09 13.85
CA TRP A 499 4.61 4.18 14.68
C TRP A 499 5.90 3.62 14.06
N PHE A 500 5.84 2.66 13.14
CA PHE A 500 7.04 2.15 12.44
C PHE A 500 7.74 3.19 11.55
N ARG A 501 7.11 4.34 11.31
CA ARG A 501 7.64 5.46 10.51
C ARG A 501 8.13 6.64 11.36
N THR A 502 8.12 6.51 12.68
CA THR A 502 8.58 7.55 13.60
C THR A 502 9.45 6.94 14.69
N LYS A 503 10.33 7.77 15.28
CA LYS A 503 11.15 7.37 16.44
C LYS A 503 10.32 7.38 17.73
N LEU A 504 9.13 7.99 17.72
CA LEU A 504 8.27 8.11 18.87
C LEU A 504 7.53 6.80 19.18
N ARG A 505 7.47 6.46 20.46
CA ARG A 505 6.67 5.34 20.96
C ARG A 505 5.34 5.88 21.49
N PRO A 506 4.18 5.28 21.13
CA PRO A 506 2.87 5.76 21.59
C PRO A 506 2.76 5.78 23.11
N GLN A 507 3.32 4.78 23.79
CA GLN A 507 3.31 4.72 25.24
C GLN A 507 4.09 5.88 25.89
N ALA A 508 5.25 6.23 25.33
CA ALA A 508 6.05 7.33 25.85
C ALA A 508 5.35 8.69 25.65
N LEU A 509 4.71 8.90 24.49
CA LEU A 509 3.90 10.10 24.23
C LEU A 509 2.71 10.21 25.18
N ARG A 510 2.04 9.08 25.44
CA ARG A 510 0.93 9.03 26.41
C ARG A 510 1.42 9.39 27.82
N GLU A 511 2.56 8.84 28.23
CA GLU A 511 3.16 9.11 29.54
C GLU A 511 3.57 10.57 29.68
N ASP A 512 4.22 11.14 28.67
CA ASP A 512 4.58 12.56 28.60
C ASP A 512 3.36 13.48 28.77
N ARG A 513 2.27 13.20 28.03
CA ARG A 513 1.03 13.99 28.16
C ARG A 513 0.40 13.89 29.56
N ILE A 514 0.41 12.71 30.17
CA ILE A 514 -0.12 12.53 31.54
C ILE A 514 0.72 13.33 32.54
N LEU A 515 2.06 13.27 32.42
CA LEU A 515 2.97 14.02 33.27
C LEU A 515 2.79 15.53 33.13
N GLN A 516 2.65 16.03 31.90
CA GLN A 516 2.39 17.45 31.66
C GLN A 516 1.09 17.93 32.33
N GLU A 517 0.00 17.16 32.25
CA GLU A 517 -1.25 17.55 32.92
C GLU A 517 -1.11 17.55 34.45
N ILE A 518 -0.38 16.58 34.99
CA ILE A 518 -0.11 16.48 36.43
C ILE A 518 0.68 17.70 36.92
N LEU A 519 1.73 18.09 36.20
CA LEU A 519 2.51 19.29 36.51
C LEU A 519 1.67 20.56 36.39
N ALA A 520 0.82 20.66 35.37
CA ALA A 520 -0.03 21.83 35.14
C ALA A 520 -1.16 21.99 36.19
N THR A 521 -1.54 20.91 36.87
CA THR A 521 -2.68 20.88 37.80
C THR A 521 -2.26 20.73 39.27
N GLY A 522 -0.96 20.72 39.55
CA GLY A 522 -0.44 20.51 40.90
C GLY A 522 -0.72 19.11 41.45
N GLY A 523 -0.94 18.12 40.58
CA GLY A 523 -1.18 16.72 40.98
C GLY A 523 -2.62 16.36 41.33
N ASP A 524 -3.64 17.07 40.79
CA ASP A 524 -5.05 16.69 40.96
C ASP A 524 -5.37 15.32 40.34
N ILE A 525 -5.29 14.28 41.16
CA ILE A 525 -5.50 12.87 40.77
C ILE A 525 -6.89 12.63 40.19
N ARG A 526 -7.93 13.30 40.70
CA ARG A 526 -9.31 13.08 40.24
C ARG A 526 -9.46 13.56 38.80
N ARG A 527 -8.95 14.76 38.50
CA ARG A 527 -8.93 15.33 37.16
C ARG A 527 -8.17 14.45 36.17
N ILE A 528 -7.03 13.89 36.57
CA ILE A 528 -6.25 12.97 35.72
C ILE A 528 -7.01 11.69 35.40
N CYS A 529 -7.71 11.12 36.38
CA CYS A 529 -8.57 9.96 36.18
C CYS A 529 -9.70 10.27 35.18
N ASP A 530 -10.38 11.41 35.32
CA ASP A 530 -11.47 11.80 34.41
C ASP A 530 -10.97 12.07 32.99
N LEU A 531 -9.88 12.81 32.84
CA LEU A 531 -9.37 13.21 31.53
C LEU A 531 -8.84 12.00 30.74
N PHE A 532 -8.08 11.11 31.39
CA PHE A 532 -7.34 10.04 30.69
C PHE A 532 -7.91 8.63 30.91
N GLY A 533 -8.95 8.49 31.74
CA GLY A 533 -9.64 7.21 31.96
C GLY A 533 -8.74 6.18 32.64
N ILE A 534 -7.80 6.63 33.47
CA ILE A 534 -6.88 5.76 34.20
C ILE A 534 -7.36 5.52 35.63
N SER A 535 -7.03 4.36 36.19
CA SER A 535 -7.37 4.07 37.59
C SER A 535 -6.64 5.00 38.56
N VAL A 536 -7.22 5.24 39.73
CA VAL A 536 -6.60 6.04 40.82
C VAL A 536 -5.20 5.51 41.16
N SER A 537 -5.04 4.19 41.23
CA SER A 537 -3.73 3.56 41.48
C SER A 537 -2.68 3.88 40.42
N SER A 538 -3.11 4.03 39.16
CA SER A 538 -2.25 4.41 38.04
C SER A 538 -1.95 5.90 38.03
N ALA A 539 -2.92 6.75 38.40
CA ALA A 539 -2.76 8.19 38.50
C ALA A 539 -1.82 8.57 39.65
N LEU A 540 -1.98 7.99 40.84
CA LEU A 540 -1.08 8.19 41.98
C LEU A 540 0.38 7.89 41.65
N ARG A 541 0.63 6.89 40.80
CA ARG A 541 1.98 6.56 40.32
C ARG A 541 2.61 7.72 39.54
N TYR A 542 1.85 8.39 38.68
CA TYR A 542 2.35 9.55 37.96
C TYR A 542 2.40 10.79 38.88
N GLY A 543 1.49 10.93 39.84
CA GLY A 543 1.53 12.01 40.83
C GLY A 543 2.81 11.98 41.68
N ALA A 544 3.34 10.80 41.98
CA ALA A 544 4.59 10.61 42.71
C ALA A 544 5.84 11.17 42.00
N THR A 545 5.74 11.59 40.73
CA THR A 545 6.85 12.27 40.04
C THR A 545 6.90 13.78 40.32
N VAL A 546 5.80 14.36 40.83
CA VAL A 546 5.75 15.77 41.23
C VAL A 546 6.62 15.96 42.47
N GLY A 547 7.63 16.84 42.38
CA GLY A 547 8.56 17.11 43.47
C GLY A 547 9.71 16.12 43.62
N HIS A 548 9.96 15.24 42.63
CA HIS A 548 11.15 14.38 42.66
C HIS A 548 12.41 15.24 42.46
N PRO A 549 13.40 15.21 43.39
CA PRO A 549 14.56 16.12 43.36
C PRO A 549 15.33 16.06 42.03
N ASP A 550 15.53 14.86 41.47
CA ASP A 550 16.22 14.66 40.19
C ASP A 550 15.48 15.24 38.95
N LEU A 551 14.21 15.62 39.06
CA LEU A 551 13.41 16.21 37.98
C LEU A 551 13.22 17.73 38.14
N ALA A 552 13.61 18.30 39.29
CA ALA A 552 13.45 19.72 39.59
C ALA A 552 14.55 20.60 38.95
N GLU A 553 15.72 20.05 38.66
CA GLU A 553 16.89 20.82 38.19
C GLU A 553 16.97 20.99 36.65
N GLY A 554 16.19 20.23 35.87
CA GLY A 554 16.31 20.18 34.40
C GLY A 554 15.44 21.17 33.60
N HIS A 555 14.50 21.85 34.24
CA HIS A 555 13.55 22.71 33.56
C HIS A 555 13.38 24.00 34.35
N GLY A 556 13.72 25.15 33.74
CA GLY A 556 13.54 26.50 34.29
C GLY A 556 12.05 26.87 34.43
N TRP A 557 11.34 26.15 35.28
CA TRP A 557 9.96 26.40 35.68
C TRP A 557 9.98 26.66 37.18
N THR A 558 10.06 27.93 37.54
CA THR A 558 9.85 28.37 38.91
C THR A 558 8.44 27.98 39.32
N LEU A 559 8.34 27.04 40.27
CA LEU A 559 7.11 26.79 41.02
C LEU A 559 6.72 28.11 41.69
N ARG A 560 5.64 28.75 41.22
CA ARG A 560 5.00 29.80 42.01
C ARG A 560 4.36 29.14 43.22
N THR A 561 5.01 29.29 44.37
CA THR A 561 4.39 29.05 45.67
C THR A 561 3.25 30.04 45.86
N PRO A 562 2.03 29.58 46.18
CA PRO A 562 1.00 30.47 46.68
C PRO A 562 1.29 30.72 48.16
N ASP A 563 1.80 31.91 48.50
CA ASP A 563 1.37 32.65 49.69
C ASP A 563 2.00 34.06 49.78
N SER A 564 1.11 35.03 50.00
CA SER A 564 1.26 36.35 50.64
C SER A 564 2.15 37.46 50.01
N MET A 565 1.46 38.56 49.66
CA MET A 565 1.92 39.97 49.43
C MET A 565 2.84 40.27 48.23
#